data_AF-D3VKJ1-F1
#
_entry.id   AF-D3VKJ1-F1
#
_cell.length_a   1.000
_cell.length_b   1.000
_cell.length_c   1.000
_cell.angle_alpha   90.00
_cell.angle_beta   90.00
_cell.angle_gamma   90.00
#
_symmetry.space_group_name_H-M   'P 1'
#
loop_
_entity.id
_entity.type
_entity.pdbx_description
1 polymer ?
#
loop_
_entity_poly.entity_id
_entity_poly.type
_entity_poly.pdbx_seq_one_letter_code
_entity_poly.pdbx_strand_id
1 'polypeptide(L)' 'MLNNGMRSFDSWHFSMLNDNVRTFALESAIKELDLNGKKVFEIGTGAGLTSMMFAKYGAKKILTCEINKQLY' A
#
# COMPACT_ATOMS: atom_id res chain seq x y z
N MET A 1 -24.71 -11.21 -22.43
CA MET A 1 -23.30 -11.61 -22.27
C MET A 1 -22.70 -10.68 -21.24
N LEU A 2 -22.20 -11.20 -20.12
CA LEU A 2 -21.59 -10.38 -19.09
C LEU A 2 -20.37 -9.68 -19.71
N ASN A 3 -20.36 -8.36 -19.65
CA ASN A 3 -19.24 -7.54 -20.06
C ASN A 3 -18.07 -7.89 -19.12
N ASN A 4 -17.23 -8.84 -19.53
CA ASN A 4 -15.96 -9.14 -18.87
C ASN A 4 -15.06 -7.92 -19.11
N GLY A 5 -15.26 -6.86 -18.34
CA GLY A 5 -14.27 -5.80 -18.20
C GLY A 5 -12.98 -6.47 -17.79
N MET A 6 -12.05 -6.62 -18.73
CA MET A 6 -10.78 -7.28 -18.49
C MET A 6 -10.10 -6.57 -17.32
N ARG A 7 -9.88 -7.31 -16.23
CA ARG A 7 -9.12 -6.81 -15.09
C ARG A 7 -7.72 -6.50 -15.60
N SER A 8 -7.34 -5.23 -15.50
CA SER A 8 -6.08 -4.69 -16.04
C SER A 8 -4.93 -4.77 -15.02
N PHE A 9 -5.20 -5.37 -13.86
CA PHE A 9 -4.24 -5.66 -12.80
C PHE A 9 -4.58 -7.00 -12.13
N ASP A 10 -3.57 -7.60 -11.50
CA ASP A 10 -3.67 -8.94 -10.95
C ASP A 10 -4.61 -9.02 -9.74
N SER A 11 -5.39 -10.10 -9.69
CA SER A 11 -6.39 -10.32 -8.64
C SER A 11 -5.80 -10.57 -7.25
N TRP A 12 -4.51 -10.87 -7.15
CA TRP A 12 -3.86 -11.08 -5.85
C TRP A 12 -3.90 -9.85 -4.94
N HIS A 13 -4.14 -8.64 -5.48
CA HIS A 13 -4.30 -7.44 -4.67
C HIS A 13 -5.50 -7.56 -3.72
N PHE A 14 -6.57 -8.22 -4.14
CA PHE A 14 -7.73 -8.47 -3.28
C PHE A 14 -7.39 -9.45 -2.16
N SER A 15 -6.69 -10.55 -2.48
CA SER A 15 -6.21 -11.50 -1.48
C SER A 15 -5.24 -10.83 -0.49
N MET A 16 -4.34 -9.97 -0.99
CA MET A 16 -3.37 -9.23 -0.19
C MET A 16 -4.04 -8.24 0.78
N LEU A 17 -5.10 -7.55 0.34
CA LEU A 17 -5.85 -6.60 1.17
C LEU A 17 -6.74 -7.31 2.20
N ASN A 18 -7.24 -8.51 1.89
CA ASN A 18 -8.02 -9.32 2.83
C ASN A 18 -7.14 -10.09 3.83
N ASP A 19 -5.81 -10.12 3.64
CA ASP A 19 -4.89 -10.73 4.57
C ASP A 19 -4.64 -9.82 5.78
N ASN A 20 -5.47 -10.02 6.81
CA ASN A 20 -5.41 -9.27 8.06
C ASN A 20 -4.13 -9.55 8.85
N VAL A 21 -3.57 -10.77 8.78
CA VAL A 21 -2.35 -11.14 9.51
C VAL A 21 -1.16 -10.38 8.95
N ARG A 22 -1.03 -10.37 7.62
CA ARG A 22 -0.02 -9.56 6.92
C ARG A 22 -0.20 -8.07 7.23
N THR A 23 -1.42 -7.57 7.13
CA THR A 23 -1.73 -6.15 7.34
C THR A 23 -1.39 -5.70 8.75
N PHE A 24 -1.76 -6.49 9.76
CA PHE A 24 -1.44 -6.21 11.16
C PHE A 24 0.06 -6.26 11.45
N ALA A 25 0.77 -7.24 10.89
CA ALA A 25 2.22 -7.35 11.05
C ALA A 25 2.95 -6.11 10.46
N LEU A 26 2.55 -5.67 9.26
CA LEU A 26 3.08 -4.46 8.64
C LEU A 26 2.77 -3.21 9.48
N GLU A 27 1.51 -3.04 9.90
CA GLU A 27 1.12 -1.89 10.69
C GLU A 27 1.85 -1.83 12.04
N SER A 28 2.00 -2.98 12.71
CA SER A 28 2.74 -3.10 13.97
C SER A 28 4.19 -2.68 13.81
N ALA A 29 4.86 -3.18 12.76
CA ALA A 29 6.25 -2.80 12.48
C ALA A 29 6.38 -1.30 12.16
N ILE A 30 5.45 -0.73 11.39
CA ILE A 30 5.46 0.70 11.04
C ILE A 30 5.23 1.56 12.28
N LYS A 31 4.31 1.15 13.16
CA LYS A 31 3.98 1.86 14.41
C LYS A 31 5.19 1.98 15.34
N GLU A 32 6.09 1.01 15.33
CA GLU A 32 7.32 1.02 16.14
C GLU A 32 8.40 1.96 15.56
N LEU A 33 8.25 2.44 14.32
CA LEU A 33 9.14 3.43 13.74
C LEU A 33 8.79 4.84 14.24
N ASP A 34 9.81 5.61 14.62
CA ASP A 34 9.65 7.06 14.77
C ASP A 34 9.63 7.71 13.38
N LEU A 35 8.45 7.95 12.81
CA LEU A 35 8.35 8.57 11.47
C LEU A 35 8.21 10.08 11.49
N ASN A 36 8.11 10.69 12.68
CA ASN A 36 7.85 12.11 12.82
C ASN A 36 8.89 12.95 12.08
N GLY A 37 8.43 13.79 11.15
CA GLY A 37 9.31 14.65 10.37
C GLY A 37 10.09 13.94 9.25
N LYS A 38 10.03 12.60 9.14
CA LYS A 38 10.78 11.83 8.16
C LYS A 38 10.14 11.83 6.78
N LYS A 39 10.96 11.62 5.75
CA LYS A 39 10.53 11.39 4.37
C LYS A 39 10.64 9.89 4.08
N VAL A 40 9.59 9.28 3.57
CA VAL A 40 9.53 7.86 3.24
C VAL A 40 9.47 7.70 1.72
N PHE A 41 10.26 6.75 1.18
CA PHE A 41 10.11 6.27 -0.18
C PHE A 41 9.69 4.80 -0.16
N GLU A 42 8.51 4.50 -0.69
CA GLU A 42 7.96 3.15 -0.81
C GLU A 42 8.12 2.66 -2.27
N ILE A 43 8.50 1.39 -2.43
CA ILE A 43 8.60 0.74 -3.74
C ILE A 43 7.43 -0.24 -3.86
N GLY A 44 6.61 -0.07 -4.91
CA GLY A 44 5.41 -0.86 -5.13
C GLY A 44 4.22 -0.29 -4.36
N THR A 45 3.61 0.77 -4.87
CA THR A 45 2.43 1.40 -4.26
C THR A 45 1.28 0.40 -4.13
N GLY A 46 1.04 -0.43 -5.15
CA GLY A 46 -0.12 -1.32 -5.18
C GLY A 46 -1.42 -0.56 -4.86
N ALA A 47 -2.16 -1.00 -3.84
CA ALA A 47 -3.38 -0.33 -3.40
C ALA A 47 -3.16 0.87 -2.44
N GLY A 48 -1.90 1.22 -2.13
CA GLY A 48 -1.53 2.38 -1.29
C GLY A 48 -1.67 2.17 0.22
N LEU A 49 -2.10 0.99 0.69
CA LEU A 49 -2.37 0.73 2.11
C LEU A 49 -1.14 0.98 3.01
N THR A 50 0.03 0.50 2.60
CA THR A 50 1.27 0.65 3.36
C THR A 50 1.75 2.12 3.38
N SER A 51 1.71 2.83 2.25
CA SER A 51 1.85 4.29 2.16
C SER A 51 0.94 5.04 3.15
N MET A 52 -0.34 4.67 3.25
CA MET A 52 -1.28 5.29 4.18
C MET A 52 -0.93 5.03 5.64
N MET A 53 -0.37 3.86 5.97
CA MET A 53 0.14 3.58 7.31
C MET A 53 1.32 4.50 7.67
N PHE A 54 2.28 4.71 6.76
CA PHE A 54 3.36 5.67 7.00
C PHE A 54 2.83 7.08 7.29
N ALA A 55 1.77 7.51 6.58
CA ALA A 55 1.12 8.80 6.82
C ALA A 55 0.46 8.85 8.20
N LYS A 56 -0.29 7.79 8.54
CA LYS A 56 -0.97 7.65 9.84
C LYS A 56 0.00 7.75 11.02
N TYR A 57 1.22 7.23 10.88
CA TYR A 57 2.23 7.21 11.94
C TYR A 57 3.23 8.38 11.89
N GLY A 58 2.95 9.44 11.13
CA GLY A 58 3.63 10.74 11.28
C GLY A 58 4.71 11.06 10.25
N ALA A 59 4.82 10.28 9.17
CA ALA A 59 5.73 10.63 8.07
C ALA A 59 5.36 12.00 7.48
N LYS A 60 6.35 12.89 7.36
CA LYS A 60 6.17 14.26 6.85
C LYS A 60 5.89 14.29 5.34
N LYS A 61 6.50 13.37 4.60
CA LYS A 61 6.31 13.24 3.15
C LYS A 61 6.50 11.78 2.77
N ILE A 62 5.57 11.26 1.98
CA ILE A 62 5.68 9.93 1.39
C ILE A 62 5.76 10.11 -0.12
N LEU A 63 6.76 9.46 -0.71
CA LEU A 63 6.86 9.23 -2.14
C LEU A 63 6.72 7.74 -2.34
N THR A 64 5.99 7.32 -3.35
CA THR A 64 5.84 5.91 -3.69
C THR A 64 5.94 5.77 -5.20
N CYS A 65 6.26 4.56 -5.67
CA CYS A 65 6.28 4.27 -7.09
C CYS A 65 5.55 2.97 -7.41
N GLU A 66 4.88 2.96 -8.55
CA GLU A 66 4.19 1.82 -9.11
C GLU A 66 4.38 1.82 -10.62
N ILE A 67 4.66 0.65 -11.19
CA ILE A 67 4.87 0.49 -12.62
C ILE A 67 3.54 0.25 -13.34
N ASN A 68 2.57 -0.38 -12.66
CA ASN A 68 1.27 -0.64 -13.22
C ASN A 68 0.37 0.61 -13.16
N LYS A 69 0.11 1.20 -14.33
CA LYS A 69 -0.71 2.40 -14.54
C LYS A 69 -2.17 2.30 -14.08
N GLN A 70 -2.63 1.13 -13.69
CA GLN A 70 -3.98 0.90 -13.21
C GLN A 70 -4.07 0.91 -11.68
N LEU A 71 -2.92 0.96 -11.00
CA LEU A 71 -2.79 0.92 -9.54
C LEU A 71 -2.31 2.24 -8.94
N TYR A 72 -2.02 3.26 -9.75
CA TYR A 72 -1.64 4.60 -9.28
C TYR A 72 -2.41 5.71 -9.98
#